data_AF-A0A6J8CVW4-F1
#
_entry.id   AF-A0A6J8CVW4-F1
#
_cell.length_a   1.000
_cell.length_b   1.000
_cell.length_c   1.000
_cell.angle_alpha   90.00
_cell.angle_beta   90.00
_cell.angle_gamma   90.00
#
_symmetry.space_group_name_H-M   'P 1'
#
loop_
_entity.id
_entity.type
_entity.pdbx_description
1 polymer ?
#
loop_
_entity_poly.entity_id
_entity_poly.type
_entity_poly.pdbx_seq_one_letter_code
_entity_poly.pdbx_strand_id
1 'polypeptide(L)'
;MLANKLSLPFIFSSAHYDPNLHRTPFNPAYMPAFWSGFTDKMTFRERVINSVLYTLQLIKPTMPSFKNLIAKYVPETPFMPNSELTKSFLLHIINGDILMDYLIPIASNAILCGELAAGPAKTLIYRIESFVEKSIEGLVIVSFGSIIKS
;
A
#
# COMPACT_ATOMS: atom_id res chain seq x y z
N MET A 1 -3.82 -18.17 0.25
CA MET A 1 -3.60 -19.60 0.57
C MET A 1 -4.89 -20.39 0.65
N LEU A 2 -5.93 -19.93 1.36
CA LEU A 2 -7.24 -20.62 1.32
C LEU A 2 -7.84 -20.67 -0.09
N ALA A 3 -7.84 -19.54 -0.81
CA ALA A 3 -8.28 -19.49 -2.22
C ALA A 3 -7.51 -20.48 -3.11
N ASN A 4 -6.18 -20.56 -2.97
CA ASN A 4 -5.35 -21.57 -3.65
C ASN A 4 -5.80 -23.01 -3.33
N LYS A 5 -6.09 -23.33 -2.06
CA LYS A 5 -6.59 -24.66 -1.67
C LYS A 5 -7.94 -24.99 -2.33
N LEU A 6 -8.81 -23.99 -2.42
CA LEU A 6 -10.13 -24.12 -3.04
C LEU A 6 -10.08 -24.01 -4.58
N SER A 7 -8.90 -23.85 -5.17
CA SER A 7 -8.72 -23.61 -6.61
C SER A 7 -9.53 -22.42 -7.14
N LEU A 8 -9.71 -21.39 -6.31
CA LEU A 8 -10.43 -20.17 -6.67
C LEU A 8 -9.45 -19.08 -7.12
N PRO A 9 -9.76 -18.33 -8.19
CA PRO A 9 -9.01 -17.14 -8.54
C PRO A 9 -9.20 -16.06 -7.48
N PHE A 10 -8.15 -15.29 -7.21
CA PHE A 10 -8.19 -14.18 -6.26
C PHE A 10 -7.35 -13.02 -6.76
N ILE A 11 -7.82 -11.83 -6.39
CA ILE A 11 -7.23 -10.54 -6.72
C ILE A 11 -6.59 -9.99 -5.46
N PHE A 12 -5.49 -9.27 -5.63
CA PHE A 12 -4.82 -8.59 -4.54
C PHE A 12 -4.99 -7.08 -4.68
N SER A 13 -5.42 -6.41 -3.62
CA SER A 13 -5.51 -4.95 -3.57
C SER A 13 -4.51 -4.41 -2.54
N SER A 14 -3.73 -3.40 -2.95
CA SER A 14 -2.74 -2.74 -2.11
C SER A 14 -3.04 -1.25 -1.99
N ALA A 15 -2.79 -0.69 -0.80
CA ALA A 15 -2.94 0.74 -0.55
C ALA A 15 -1.79 1.58 -1.13
N HIS A 16 -0.71 0.94 -1.56
CA HIS A 16 0.47 1.59 -2.12
C HIS A 16 1.23 0.62 -3.02
N TYR A 17 2.06 1.19 -3.90
CA TYR A 17 2.97 0.42 -4.72
C TYR A 17 4.17 -0.11 -3.92
N ASP A 18 4.36 -1.43 -3.92
CA ASP A 18 5.55 -2.13 -3.41
C ASP A 18 6.13 -3.02 -4.53
N PRO A 19 7.37 -2.79 -4.98
CA PRO A 19 7.92 -3.52 -6.12
C PRO A 19 8.10 -5.02 -5.87
N ASN A 20 8.36 -5.43 -4.61
CA ASN A 20 8.50 -6.85 -4.27
C ASN A 20 7.15 -7.57 -4.35
N LEU A 21 6.08 -6.90 -3.92
CA LEU A 21 4.73 -7.44 -3.91
C LEU A 21 4.12 -7.51 -5.31
N HIS A 22 4.40 -6.50 -6.15
CA HIS A 22 3.91 -6.41 -7.53
C HIS A 22 4.84 -7.07 -8.55
N ARG A 23 5.98 -7.61 -8.11
CA ARG A 23 6.96 -8.32 -8.94
C ARG A 23 7.50 -7.48 -10.10
N THR A 24 7.70 -6.20 -9.83
CA THR A 24 8.17 -5.22 -10.79
C THR A 24 9.62 -4.83 -10.47
N PRO A 25 10.42 -4.46 -11.49
CA PRO A 25 11.76 -3.97 -11.24
C PRO A 25 11.70 -2.67 -10.41
N PHE A 26 12.73 -2.42 -9.61
CA PHE A 26 12.87 -1.15 -8.90
C PHE A 26 14.28 -0.59 -9.05
N ASN A 27 14.39 0.74 -9.01
CA ASN A 27 15.66 1.44 -9.05
C ASN A 27 15.73 2.47 -7.91
N PRO A 28 16.58 2.24 -6.89
CA PRO A 28 16.68 3.14 -5.74
C PRO A 28 17.25 4.51 -6.10
N ALA A 29 17.78 4.70 -7.32
CA ALA A 29 18.24 5.99 -7.76
C ALA A 29 17.08 6.97 -7.95
N TYR A 30 15.93 6.57 -8.48
CA TYR A 30 14.82 7.49 -8.79
C TYR A 30 13.47 7.07 -8.21
N MET A 31 13.33 5.84 -7.73
CA MET A 31 12.12 5.39 -7.06
C MET A 31 12.32 5.53 -5.56
N PRO A 32 11.64 6.45 -4.85
CA PRO A 32 11.74 6.55 -3.41
C PRO A 32 11.09 5.34 -2.73
N ALA A 33 11.71 4.87 -1.65
CA ALA A 33 11.15 3.84 -0.78
C ALA A 33 9.96 4.43 -0.02
N PHE A 34 8.89 3.64 0.11
CA PHE A 34 7.59 4.09 0.64
C PHE A 34 7.68 4.87 1.98
N TRP A 35 8.54 4.45 2.91
CA TRP A 35 8.71 5.07 4.23
C TRP A 35 9.77 6.17 4.29
N SER A 36 10.40 6.55 3.18
CA SER A 36 11.51 7.50 3.16
C SER A 36 11.06 8.96 3.25
N GLY A 37 9.84 9.28 2.80
CA GLY A 37 9.38 10.65 2.59
C GLY A 37 10.09 11.36 1.43
N PHE A 38 10.87 10.65 0.61
CA PHE A 38 11.53 11.21 -0.56
C PHE A 38 10.60 11.27 -1.78
N THR A 39 11.01 12.04 -2.79
CA THR A 39 10.34 12.12 -4.10
C THR A 39 11.20 11.46 -5.18
N ASP A 40 10.76 11.49 -6.44
CA ASP A 40 11.57 11.07 -7.60
C ASP A 40 12.82 11.95 -7.81
N LYS A 41 12.82 13.16 -7.23
CA LYS A 41 13.93 14.13 -7.25
C LYS A 41 14.77 14.04 -5.98
N MET A 42 15.63 13.02 -5.93
CA MET A 42 16.58 12.83 -4.82
C MET A 42 17.96 13.41 -5.12
N THR A 43 18.58 14.02 -4.11
CA THR A 43 20.01 14.29 -4.02
C THR A 43 20.82 13.00 -3.94
N PHE A 44 22.14 13.08 -4.17
CA PHE A 44 23.02 11.91 -4.03
C PHE A 44 22.89 11.24 -2.65
N ARG A 45 22.89 12.04 -1.57
CA ARG A 45 22.76 11.53 -0.20
C ARG A 45 21.44 10.78 0.00
N GLU A 46 20.33 11.34 -0.48
CA GLU A 46 19.02 10.69 -0.39
C GLU A 46 19.00 9.39 -1.19
N ARG A 47 19.61 9.32 -2.37
CA ARG A 47 19.73 8.07 -3.14
C ARG A 47 20.51 6.99 -2.40
N VAL A 48 21.58 7.36 -1.69
CA VAL A 48 22.33 6.40 -0.86
C VAL A 48 21.45 5.88 0.28
N ILE A 49 20.77 6.77 1.02
CA ILE A 49 19.84 6.38 2.09
C ILE A 49 18.72 5.49 1.53
N ASN A 50 18.15 5.87 0.41
CA ASN A 50 17.08 5.13 -0.27
C ASN A 50 17.54 3.71 -0.66
N SER A 51 18.76 3.56 -1.18
CA SER A 51 19.35 2.26 -1.50
C SER A 51 19.50 1.37 -0.26
N VAL A 52 19.88 1.95 0.88
CA VAL A 52 19.93 1.24 2.17
C VAL A 52 18.52 0.80 2.59
N LEU A 53 17.51 1.67 2.47
CA LEU A 53 16.13 1.34 2.80
C LEU A 53 15.58 0.17 1.97
N TYR A 54 15.81 0.16 0.65
CA TYR A 54 15.45 -0.97 -0.21
C TYR A 54 16.16 -2.26 0.21
N THR A 55 17.45 -2.17 0.55
CA THR A 55 18.21 -3.34 1.03
C THR A 55 17.62 -3.90 2.32
N LEU A 56 17.22 -3.03 3.26
CA LEU A 56 16.56 -3.44 4.49
C LEU A 56 15.19 -4.10 4.22
N GLN A 57 14.44 -3.59 3.25
CA GLN A 57 13.14 -4.17 2.86
C GLN A 57 13.27 -5.58 2.27
N LEU A 58 14.37 -5.88 1.56
CA LEU A 58 14.65 -7.23 1.07
C LEU A 58 14.95 -8.22 2.22
N ILE A 59 15.63 -7.74 3.27
CA ILE A 59 15.98 -8.56 4.44
C ILE A 59 14.76 -8.74 5.35
N LYS A 60 13.94 -7.70 5.52
CA LYS A 60 12.71 -7.68 6.32
C LYS A 60 11.54 -7.23 5.46
N PRO A 61 10.82 -8.16 4.82
CA PRO A 61 9.66 -7.83 4.01
C PRO A 61 8.61 -7.10 4.84
N THR A 62 7.96 -6.11 4.22
CA THR A 62 6.89 -5.29 4.79
C THR A 62 5.63 -6.10 5.10
N MET A 63 5.36 -7.16 4.31
CA MET A 63 4.17 -7.98 4.51
C MET A 63 4.36 -8.95 5.70
N PRO A 64 3.51 -8.87 6.74
CA PRO A 64 3.61 -9.75 7.90
C PRO A 64 3.47 -11.22 7.51
N SER A 65 4.13 -12.09 8.27
CA SER A 65 3.96 -13.53 8.11
C SER A 65 2.64 -13.98 8.69
N PHE A 66 1.79 -14.59 7.87
CA PHE A 66 0.52 -15.16 8.30
C PHE A 66 0.64 -16.61 8.80
N LYS A 67 1.85 -17.12 9.01
CA LYS A 67 2.13 -18.52 9.35
C LYS A 67 1.28 -19.04 10.51
N ASN A 68 1.16 -18.24 11.58
CA ASN A 68 0.38 -18.62 12.76
C ASN A 68 -1.13 -18.69 12.47
N LEU A 69 -1.66 -17.78 11.64
CA LEU A 69 -3.07 -17.79 11.26
C LEU A 69 -3.39 -18.98 10.36
N ILE A 70 -2.49 -19.31 9.43
CA ILE A 70 -2.66 -20.46 8.53
C ILE A 70 -2.62 -21.76 9.32
N ALA A 71 -1.67 -21.91 10.24
CA ALA A 71 -1.61 -23.07 11.12
C ALA A 71 -2.89 -23.22 11.98
N LYS A 72 -3.47 -22.10 12.42
CA LYS A 72 -4.70 -22.11 13.23
C LYS A 72 -5.97 -22.46 12.44
N TYR A 73 -6.14 -21.87 11.26
CA TYR A 73 -7.43 -21.93 10.53
C TYR A 73 -7.43 -22.90 9.35
N VAL A 74 -6.26 -23.25 8.81
CA VAL A 74 -6.14 -24.14 7.66
C VAL A 74 -4.89 -25.05 7.78
N PRO A 75 -4.78 -25.86 8.85
CA PRO A 75 -3.56 -26.62 9.19
C PRO A 75 -3.12 -27.59 8.08
N GLU A 76 -4.08 -28.10 7.31
CA GLU A 76 -3.85 -29.01 6.17
C GLU A 76 -3.08 -28.36 5.01
N THR A 77 -2.98 -27.03 4.97
CA THR A 77 -2.37 -26.31 3.84
C THR A 77 -0.91 -26.01 4.14
N PRO A 78 0.04 -26.40 3.28
CA PRO A 78 1.43 -26.01 3.45
C PRO A 78 1.57 -24.49 3.42
N PHE A 79 2.42 -23.97 4.29
CA PHE A 79 2.72 -22.55 4.31
C PHE A 79 3.44 -22.14 3.02
N MET A 80 2.89 -21.15 2.33
CA MET A 80 3.49 -20.56 1.14
C MET A 80 4.15 -19.23 1.51
N PRO A 81 5.43 -19.02 1.19
CA PRO A 81 6.07 -17.73 1.35
C PRO A 81 5.35 -16.64 0.55
N ASN A 82 5.37 -15.40 1.06
CA ASN A 82 4.75 -14.25 0.39
C ASN A 82 5.24 -14.08 -1.07
N SER A 83 6.51 -14.38 -1.34
CA SER A 83 7.12 -14.33 -2.68
C SER A 83 6.56 -15.36 -3.67
N GLU A 84 6.02 -16.48 -3.19
CA GLU A 84 5.31 -17.45 -4.02
C GLU A 84 3.84 -17.09 -4.15
N LEU A 85 3.23 -16.63 -3.06
CA LEU A 85 1.84 -16.19 -3.05
C LEU A 85 1.59 -15.08 -4.08
N THR A 86 2.55 -14.16 -4.24
CA THR A 86 2.46 -13.08 -5.24
C THR A 86 2.39 -13.56 -6.68
N LYS A 87 2.83 -14.80 -6.96
CA LYS A 87 2.72 -15.40 -8.30
C LYS A 87 1.32 -15.94 -8.60
N SER A 88 0.53 -16.19 -7.56
CA SER A 88 -0.83 -16.77 -7.69
C SER A 88 -1.91 -15.71 -7.89
N PHE A 89 -1.60 -14.43 -7.76
CA PHE A 89 -2.59 -13.37 -7.95
C PHE A 89 -2.93 -13.21 -9.43
N LEU A 90 -4.23 -13.24 -9.74
CA LEU A 90 -4.72 -13.05 -11.11
C LEU A 90 -4.55 -11.60 -11.56
N LEU A 91 -4.84 -10.66 -10.64
CA LEU A 91 -4.77 -9.23 -10.86
C LEU A 91 -4.27 -8.54 -9.59
N HIS A 92 -3.47 -7.49 -9.77
CA HIS A 92 -3.10 -6.56 -8.72
C HIS A 92 -3.84 -5.23 -8.93
N ILE A 93 -4.53 -4.76 -7.91
CA ILE A 93 -5.16 -3.45 -7.87
C ILE A 93 -4.33 -2.60 -6.92
N ILE A 94 -3.68 -1.57 -7.46
CA ILE A 94 -2.80 -0.69 -6.71
C ILE A 94 -3.52 0.63 -6.53
N ASN A 95 -3.77 1.03 -5.28
CA ASN A 95 -4.27 2.37 -5.00
C ASN A 95 -3.14 3.37 -5.29
N GLY A 96 -3.36 4.22 -6.28
CA GLY A 96 -2.41 5.22 -6.76
C GLY A 96 -2.88 5.82 -8.09
N ASP A 97 -2.45 7.04 -8.36
CA ASP A 97 -2.77 7.74 -9.60
C ASP A 97 -1.47 8.30 -10.19
N ILE A 98 -1.22 8.01 -11.47
CA ILE A 98 -0.03 8.47 -12.19
C ILE A 98 0.06 10.01 -12.21
N LEU A 99 -1.07 10.72 -12.11
CA LEU A 99 -1.09 12.17 -12.05
C LEU A 99 -0.59 12.73 -10.71
N MET A 100 -0.75 11.98 -9.62
CA MET A 100 -0.35 12.39 -8.27
C MET A 100 0.99 11.79 -7.86
N ASP A 101 1.35 10.65 -8.44
CA ASP A 101 2.59 9.92 -8.19
C ASP A 101 3.62 10.12 -9.31
N TYR A 102 4.82 9.59 -9.08
CA TYR A 102 5.87 9.49 -10.08
C TYR A 102 5.72 8.22 -10.93
N LEU A 103 6.40 8.20 -12.07
CA LEU A 103 6.37 7.04 -12.97
C LEU A 103 6.98 5.80 -12.29
N ILE A 104 6.18 4.73 -12.26
CA ILE A 104 6.57 3.43 -11.73
C ILE A 104 6.34 2.35 -12.80
N PRO A 105 7.16 1.29 -12.81
CA PRO A 105 6.90 0.14 -13.67
C PRO A 105 5.68 -0.64 -13.14
N ILE A 106 4.72 -0.92 -14.03
CA ILE A 106 3.50 -1.67 -13.72
C ILE A 106 3.53 -2.99 -14.50
N ALA A 107 3.24 -4.10 -13.82
CA ALA A 107 3.14 -5.42 -14.46
C ALA A 107 1.88 -5.51 -15.35
N SER A 108 1.88 -6.40 -16.34
CA SER A 108 0.71 -6.57 -17.25
C SER A 108 -0.56 -7.04 -16.53
N ASN A 109 -0.42 -7.70 -15.39
CA ASN A 109 -1.52 -8.13 -14.52
C ASN A 109 -1.75 -7.14 -13.36
N ALA A 110 -1.42 -5.87 -13.51
CA ALA A 110 -1.62 -4.84 -12.50
C ALA A 110 -2.34 -3.61 -13.09
N ILE A 111 -3.24 -3.03 -12.30
CA ILE A 111 -3.94 -1.79 -12.62
C ILE A 111 -3.73 -0.77 -11.49
N LEU A 112 -3.45 0.48 -11.87
CA LEU A 112 -3.55 1.61 -10.96
C LEU A 112 -5.01 2.06 -10.89
N CYS A 113 -5.54 2.11 -9.69
CA CYS A 113 -6.87 2.63 -9.40
C CYS A 113 -6.69 3.77 -8.39
N GLY A 114 -7.49 4.83 -8.47
CA GLY A 114 -7.45 5.89 -7.47
C GLY A 114 -7.85 5.38 -6.06
N GLU A 115 -8.23 6.28 -5.17
CA GLU A 115 -8.66 5.86 -3.82
C GLU A 115 -9.93 5.01 -3.85
N LEU A 116 -9.79 3.71 -3.65
CA LEU A 116 -10.90 2.74 -3.57
C LEU A 116 -11.60 2.69 -2.20
N ALA A 117 -10.98 3.28 -1.17
CA ALA A 117 -11.46 3.19 0.20
C ALA A 117 -12.54 4.23 0.56
N ALA A 118 -12.76 5.24 -0.27
CA ALA A 118 -13.74 6.28 -0.02
C ALA A 118 -15.17 5.76 -0.25
N GLY A 119 -15.91 5.57 0.84
CA GLY A 119 -17.36 5.37 0.79
C GLY A 119 -18.12 6.70 0.84
N PRO A 120 -19.47 6.67 0.77
CA PRO A 120 -20.28 7.86 1.00
C PRO A 120 -19.91 8.52 2.34
N ALA A 121 -19.77 9.85 2.32
CA ALA A 121 -19.47 10.60 3.52
C ALA A 121 -20.55 10.39 4.58
N LYS A 122 -20.14 10.15 5.83
CA LYS A 122 -21.07 10.16 6.96
C LYS A 122 -21.52 11.59 7.22
N THR A 123 -22.76 11.75 7.69
CA THR A 123 -23.27 13.04 8.15
C THR A 123 -22.39 13.57 9.27
N LEU A 124 -22.07 14.87 9.20
CA LEU A 124 -21.35 15.55 10.26
C LEU A 124 -22.20 15.57 11.53
N ILE A 125 -21.54 15.59 12.68
CA ILE A 125 -22.24 15.87 13.94
C ILE A 125 -22.63 17.34 13.98
N TYR A 126 -23.79 17.66 14.54
CA TYR A 126 -24.36 19.01 14.56
C TYR A 126 -23.36 20.10 15.00
N ARG A 127 -22.53 19.81 16.00
CA ARG A 127 -21.51 20.75 16.48
C ARG A 127 -20.48 21.12 15.41
N ILE A 128 -20.02 20.15 14.62
CA ILE A 128 -19.05 20.41 13.54
C ILE A 128 -19.77 21.03 12.35
N GLU A 129 -20.94 20.53 11.99
CA GLU A 129 -21.76 21.08 10.91
C GLU A 129 -22.06 22.56 11.13
N SER A 130 -22.61 22.92 12.28
CA SER A 130 -22.89 24.32 12.64
C SER A 130 -21.63 25.19 12.77
N PHE A 131 -20.47 24.61 13.06
CA PHE A 131 -19.20 25.33 13.05
C PHE A 131 -18.76 25.60 11.60
N VAL A 132 -18.81 24.60 10.74
CA VAL A 132 -18.48 24.69 9.31
C VAL A 132 -19.37 25.70 8.60
N GLU A 133 -20.68 25.67 8.84
CA GLU A 133 -21.64 26.58 8.21
C GLU A 133 -21.45 28.05 8.61
N LYS A 134 -20.91 28.33 9.81
CA LYS A 134 -20.66 29.69 10.31
C LYS A 134 -19.31 30.25 9.88
N SER A 135 -18.42 29.43 9.32
CA SER A 135 -17.09 29.86 8.91
C SER A 135 -17.12 30.61 7.59
N ILE A 136 -16.71 31.88 7.61
CA ILE A 136 -16.70 32.77 6.42
C ILE A 136 -15.34 32.72 5.71
N GLU A 137 -14.25 32.58 6.47
CA GLU A 137 -12.86 32.66 5.96
C GLU A 137 -12.26 31.29 5.60
N GLY A 138 -13.07 30.22 5.64
CA GLY A 138 -12.61 28.85 5.47
C GLY A 138 -12.23 28.17 6.78
N LEU A 139 -11.78 26.92 6.66
CA LEU A 139 -11.54 26.01 7.79
C LEU A 139 -10.21 25.28 7.61
N VAL A 140 -9.51 25.06 8.72
CA VAL A 140 -8.35 24.17 8.76
C VAL A 140 -8.76 22.88 9.46
N ILE A 141 -8.70 21.77 8.72
CA ILE A 141 -8.97 20.43 9.27
C ILE A 141 -7.62 19.78 9.58
N VAL A 142 -7.45 19.34 10.82
CA VAL A 142 -6.27 18.59 11.26
C VAL A 142 -6.70 17.19 11.63
N SER A 143 -6.12 16.18 10.97
CA SER A 143 -6.34 14.76 11.26
C SER A 143 -5.01 14.02 11.12
N PHE A 144 -4.71 13.16 12.09
CA PHE A 144 -3.50 12.32 12.11
C PHE A 144 -3.77 10.88 11.63
N GLY A 145 -4.96 10.64 11.09
CA GLY A 145 -5.40 9.30 10.68
C GLY A 145 -5.66 8.38 11.86
N SER A 146 -5.77 7.07 11.58
CA SER A 146 -6.17 6.06 12.56
C SER A 146 -5.01 5.45 13.36
N ILE A 147 -3.76 5.74 13.00
CA ILE A 147 -2.58 5.13 13.61
C ILE A 147 -2.21 5.83 14.91
N ILE A 148 -2.35 7.15 14.95
CA ILE A 148 -2.04 7.97 16.13
C ILE A 148 -3.30 8.09 16.97
N LYS A 149 -3.21 7.75 18.27
CA LYS A 149 -4.32 7.98 19.21
C LYS A 149 -4.44 9.46 19.51
N SER A 150 -5.66 10.00 19.36
CA SER A 150 -6.07 11.34 19.76
C SER A 150 -6.28 11.45 21.26
#